data_AF-A0A6A8LHS1-F1
#
_entry.id   AF-A0A6A8LHS1-F1
#
_cell.length_a   1.000
_cell.length_b   1.000
_cell.length_c   1.000
_cell.angle_alpha   90.00
_cell.angle_beta   90.00
_cell.angle_gamma   90.00
#
_symmetry.space_group_name_H-M   'P 1'
#
loop_
_entity.id
_entity.type
_entity.pdbx_description
1 polymer ?
#
loop_
_entity_poly.entity_id
_entity_poly.type
_entity_poly.pdbx_seq_one_letter_code
_entity_poly.pdbx_strand_id
1 'polypeptide(L)'
;MEKKVSIILTSYNKPDLVKQAIESVLHQTYSNWELFVMDDHSNEETSAAISTYIKDHRIYYDNSFINPAERLKSTRYAVLINDALSRAEGEYITYLTDDTVFHPNRLSRMAEALNQCSEFDAVYSSQKVIHVNGRGTEQFHFYRFAEEVLDQAAFLVDHCSVMHRRSLLERVKEKFGSFWDEDVMHWNHGDSVFWSRLNTFTSFLPIKEVLDTTYKTPHSFQNTYQSLPSVLIDGSFVKGTDQKVYQLDRNKRKPVNERWHTLYEGRTVVIPDPFLFQYEEEDSASIPNFQLVRDQFHVYFIEDGEKRLVDHSAFRFYRFKRHGIPALERAEIQSLPDGPPISRWTSDCVQHLPGRMLFRIERKFYVYLRGVLHPISHDVAKRFFANQKAIPISFQQIKQLPIGMPFYPVYDEIIRNLNITKG
;
A
#
# COMPACT_ATOMS: atom_id res chain seq x y z
N MET A 1 35.03 25.70 -5.22
CA MET A 1 33.76 25.78 -4.47
C MET A 1 33.21 24.37 -4.36
N GLU A 2 32.61 24.02 -3.22
CA GLU A 2 31.86 22.77 -3.08
C GLU A 2 30.76 22.70 -4.15
N LYS A 3 30.58 21.54 -4.79
CA LYS A 3 29.60 21.34 -5.85
C LYS A 3 28.20 21.22 -5.25
N LYS A 4 27.22 21.93 -5.82
CA LYS A 4 25.85 21.95 -5.28
C LYS A 4 25.23 20.55 -5.38
N VAL A 5 24.58 20.09 -4.32
CA VAL A 5 23.80 18.85 -4.29
C VAL A 5 22.30 19.16 -4.31
N SER A 6 21.55 18.61 -5.27
CA SER A 6 20.08 18.61 -5.23
C SER A 6 19.59 17.34 -4.56
N ILE A 7 18.89 17.49 -3.45
CA ILE A 7 18.17 16.41 -2.77
C ILE A 7 16.71 16.48 -3.20
N ILE A 8 16.16 15.34 -3.64
CA ILE A 8 14.74 15.24 -4.01
C ILE A 8 14.06 14.34 -2.99
N LEU A 9 13.25 14.94 -2.13
CA LEU A 9 12.43 14.28 -1.13
C LEU A 9 11.01 14.12 -1.67
N THR A 10 10.49 12.89 -1.75
CA THR A 10 9.06 12.67 -1.98
C THR A 10 8.34 12.37 -0.68
N SER A 11 7.17 12.98 -0.45
CA SER A 11 6.38 12.81 0.77
C SER A 11 4.93 12.43 0.48
N TYR A 12 4.39 11.51 1.29
CA TYR A 12 2.98 11.20 1.33
C TYR A 12 2.55 10.64 2.71
N ASN A 13 1.78 11.44 3.45
CA ASN A 13 1.06 11.06 4.67
C ASN A 13 1.92 10.47 5.82
N LYS A 14 3.10 11.05 6.08
CA LYS A 14 3.99 10.66 7.21
C LYS A 14 4.51 11.88 7.99
N PRO A 15 3.66 12.59 8.75
CA PRO A 15 4.00 13.88 9.33
C PRO A 15 5.20 13.85 10.29
N ASP A 16 5.33 12.80 11.11
CA ASP A 16 6.46 12.70 12.05
C ASP A 16 7.76 12.28 11.39
N LEU A 17 7.70 11.44 10.35
CA LEU A 17 8.89 10.94 9.66
C LEU A 17 9.40 11.96 8.64
N VAL A 18 8.53 12.71 7.95
CA VAL A 18 8.96 13.77 7.03
C VAL A 18 9.73 14.87 7.75
N LYS A 19 9.35 15.21 9.00
CA LYS A 19 10.13 16.11 9.85
C LYS A 19 11.54 15.58 10.06
N GLN A 20 11.68 14.32 10.47
CA GLN A 20 12.98 13.70 10.68
C GLN A 20 13.82 13.66 9.40
N ALA A 21 13.20 13.39 8.25
CA ALA A 21 13.87 13.38 6.96
C ALA A 21 14.41 14.78 6.60
N ILE A 22 13.59 15.83 6.70
CA ILE A 22 14.01 17.22 6.43
C ILE A 22 15.10 17.68 7.42
N GLU A 23 14.92 17.42 8.71
CA GLU A 23 15.92 17.74 9.74
C GLU A 23 17.26 17.04 9.45
N SER A 24 17.24 15.81 8.94
CA SER A 24 18.47 15.10 8.59
C SER A 24 19.26 15.76 7.46
N VAL A 25 18.58 16.47 6.55
CA VAL A 25 19.20 17.28 5.48
C VAL A 25 19.73 18.59 6.07
N LEU A 26 18.96 19.24 6.94
CA LEU A 26 19.38 20.49 7.61
C LEU A 26 20.66 20.32 8.44
N HIS A 27 20.84 19.14 9.05
CA HIS A 27 22.01 18.81 9.87
C HIS A 27 23.18 18.19 9.09
N GLN A 28 23.16 18.21 7.75
CA GLN A 28 24.30 17.75 6.96
C GLN A 28 25.53 18.63 7.18
N THR A 29 26.71 18.01 7.27
CA THR A 29 27.99 18.73 7.35
C THR A 29 28.38 19.38 6.03
N TYR A 30 27.84 18.88 4.91
CA TYR A 30 27.93 19.53 3.61
C TYR A 30 26.94 20.69 3.53
N SER A 31 27.39 21.88 3.15
CA SER A 31 26.56 23.09 3.24
C SER A 31 25.90 23.51 1.92
N ASN A 32 26.52 23.19 0.78
CA ASN A 32 26.06 23.60 -0.54
C ASN A 32 25.03 22.62 -1.13
N TRP A 33 23.78 22.75 -0.70
CA TRP A 33 22.69 21.92 -1.17
C TRP A 33 21.40 22.70 -1.38
N GLU A 34 20.50 22.10 -2.14
CA GLU A 34 19.09 22.46 -2.24
C GLU A 34 18.22 21.22 -2.01
N LEU A 35 17.05 21.41 -1.42
CA LEU A 35 16.11 20.34 -1.11
C LEU A 35 14.77 20.62 -1.77
N PHE A 36 14.34 19.73 -2.66
CA PHE A 36 12.98 19.71 -3.20
C PHE A 36 12.13 18.78 -2.35
N VAL A 37 11.12 19.31 -1.66
CA VAL A 37 10.10 18.55 -0.94
C VAL A 37 8.87 18.45 -1.82
N MET A 38 8.71 17.30 -2.44
CA MET A 38 7.65 16.98 -3.39
C MET A 38 6.54 16.20 -2.69
N ASP A 39 5.47 16.90 -2.31
CA ASP A 39 4.34 16.34 -1.58
C ASP A 39 3.23 15.87 -2.52
N ASP A 40 2.89 14.58 -2.45
CA ASP A 40 1.88 13.96 -3.32
C ASP A 40 0.46 14.20 -2.80
N HIS A 41 0.12 15.44 -2.47
CA HIS A 41 -1.18 15.83 -1.89
C HIS A 41 -1.49 15.07 -0.60
N SER A 42 -0.60 15.23 0.39
CA SER A 42 -0.81 14.68 1.74
C SER A 42 -1.96 15.37 2.49
N ASN A 43 -2.32 14.78 3.63
CA ASN A 43 -3.23 15.35 4.60
C ASN A 43 -2.67 16.63 5.26
N GLU A 44 -3.56 17.36 5.92
CA GLU A 44 -3.25 18.64 6.57
C GLU A 44 -2.10 18.52 7.58
N GLU A 45 -2.05 17.44 8.35
CA GLU A 45 -1.00 17.21 9.35
C GLU A 45 0.39 17.15 8.72
N THR A 46 0.52 16.47 7.57
CA THR A 46 1.79 16.35 6.84
C THR A 46 2.16 17.65 6.15
N SER A 47 1.22 18.32 5.48
CA SER A 47 1.50 19.60 4.84
C SER A 47 1.87 20.68 5.87
N ALA A 48 1.21 20.70 7.04
CA ALA A 48 1.58 21.58 8.15
C ALA A 48 2.99 21.27 8.68
N ALA A 49 3.33 19.98 8.83
CA ALA A 49 4.66 19.53 9.23
C ALA A 49 5.77 19.98 8.26
N ILE A 50 5.53 19.96 6.95
CA ILE A 50 6.49 20.42 5.95
C ILE A 50 6.61 21.95 5.96
N SER A 51 5.47 22.66 6.12
CA SER A 51 5.41 24.11 6.07
C SER A 51 6.29 24.83 7.11
N THR A 52 6.67 24.15 8.20
CA THR A 52 7.56 24.75 9.21
C THR A 52 8.99 24.98 8.70
N TYR A 53 9.38 24.30 7.62
CA TYR A 53 10.75 24.30 7.08
C TYR A 53 10.97 25.24 5.89
N ILE A 54 9.90 25.72 5.25
CA ILE A 54 9.98 26.54 4.01
C ILE A 54 10.59 27.93 4.22
N LYS A 55 10.95 28.29 5.47
CA LYS A 55 11.69 29.51 5.79
C LYS A 55 13.18 29.41 5.42
N ASP A 56 13.73 28.20 5.31
CA ASP A 56 15.08 28.01 4.78
C ASP A 56 15.03 28.16 3.25
N HIS A 57 15.74 29.15 2.72
CA HIS A 57 15.78 29.49 1.30
C HIS A 57 16.32 28.37 0.39
N ARG A 58 16.96 27.34 0.97
CA ARG A 58 17.44 26.15 0.25
C ARG A 58 16.35 25.09 0.05
N ILE A 59 15.18 25.25 0.69
CA ILE A 59 14.08 24.29 0.65
C ILE A 59 12.98 24.80 -0.29
N TYR A 60 12.70 24.02 -1.33
CA TYR A 60 11.62 24.23 -2.28
C TYR A 60 10.50 23.23 -1.99
N TYR A 61 9.32 23.71 -1.63
CA TYR A 61 8.15 22.87 -1.39
C TYR A 61 7.18 22.95 -2.56
N ASP A 62 6.74 21.80 -3.04
CA ASP A 62 5.70 21.68 -4.06
C ASP A 62 4.67 20.63 -3.66
N ASN A 63 3.40 20.94 -3.89
CA ASN A 63 2.29 20.02 -3.63
C ASN A 63 1.60 19.71 -4.96
N SER A 64 1.51 18.43 -5.32
CA SER A 64 0.96 18.02 -6.61
C SER A 64 -0.52 18.35 -6.82
N PHE A 65 -1.28 18.54 -5.74
CA PHE A 65 -2.74 18.66 -5.78
C PHE A 65 -3.44 17.56 -6.60
N ILE A 66 -2.82 16.38 -6.71
CA ILE A 66 -3.36 15.29 -7.52
C ILE A 66 -4.72 14.82 -7.00
N ASN A 67 -5.66 14.61 -7.91
CA ASN A 67 -6.92 13.96 -7.58
C ASN A 67 -6.65 12.52 -7.11
N PRO A 68 -7.13 12.09 -5.93
CA PRO A 68 -6.91 10.74 -5.42
C PRO A 68 -7.25 9.60 -6.40
N ALA A 69 -8.25 9.79 -7.27
CA ALA A 69 -8.65 8.82 -8.29
C ALA A 69 -7.60 8.64 -9.41
N GLU A 70 -6.65 9.57 -9.56
CA GLU A 70 -5.61 9.52 -10.59
C GLU A 70 -4.32 8.86 -10.10
N ARG A 71 -4.24 8.51 -8.81
CA ARG A 71 -3.02 7.97 -8.22
C ARG A 71 -2.52 6.71 -8.90
N LEU A 72 -3.40 5.83 -9.40
CA LEU A 72 -3.00 4.60 -10.11
C LEU A 72 -2.78 4.79 -11.62
N LYS A 73 -2.76 6.03 -12.14
CA LYS A 73 -2.47 6.26 -13.58
C LYS A 73 -0.97 6.25 -13.90
N SER A 74 -0.11 6.42 -12.90
CA SER A 74 1.34 6.59 -13.07
C SER A 74 2.07 6.29 -11.76
N THR A 75 3.31 5.86 -11.79
CA THR A 75 4.18 5.76 -10.59
C THR A 75 4.44 7.14 -9.98
N ARG A 76 3.68 7.49 -8.92
CA ARG A 76 3.58 8.87 -8.42
C ARG A 76 4.90 9.50 -8.00
N TYR A 77 5.74 8.78 -7.23
CA TYR A 77 7.03 9.30 -6.81
C TYR A 77 7.96 9.55 -8.01
N ALA A 78 7.88 8.75 -9.09
CA ALA A 78 8.65 8.99 -10.31
C ALA A 78 8.22 10.28 -11.01
N VAL A 79 6.91 10.55 -11.09
CA VAL A 79 6.37 11.81 -11.63
C VAL A 79 6.90 13.01 -10.83
N LEU A 80 6.82 12.94 -9.49
CA LEU A 80 7.31 13.99 -8.59
C LEU A 80 8.81 14.21 -8.70
N ILE A 81 9.59 13.13 -8.80
CA ILE A 81 11.04 13.22 -8.99
C ILE A 81 11.35 13.83 -10.35
N ASN A 82 10.67 13.44 -11.43
CA ASN A 82 10.88 14.02 -12.76
C ASN A 82 10.59 15.53 -12.77
N ASP A 83 9.54 15.97 -12.08
CA ASP A 83 9.22 17.39 -11.94
C ASP A 83 10.31 18.16 -11.17
N ALA A 84 10.80 17.62 -10.06
CA ALA A 84 11.92 18.20 -9.31
C ALA A 84 13.22 18.25 -10.14
N LEU A 85 13.55 17.16 -10.83
CA LEU A 85 14.75 17.05 -11.69
C LEU A 85 14.76 18.09 -12.82
N SER A 86 13.58 18.51 -13.30
CA SER A 86 13.47 19.54 -14.34
C SER A 86 13.90 20.93 -13.86
N ARG A 87 13.89 21.16 -12.54
CA ARG A 87 14.21 22.44 -11.88
C ARG A 87 15.48 22.41 -11.03
N ALA A 88 15.95 21.22 -10.65
CA ALA A 88 17.18 21.03 -9.92
C ALA A 88 18.36 21.69 -10.63
N GLU A 89 19.33 22.22 -9.87
CA GLU A 89 20.53 22.94 -10.33
C GLU A 89 21.84 22.27 -9.90
N GLY A 90 21.77 21.36 -8.93
CA GLY A 90 22.93 20.66 -8.38
C GLY A 90 23.71 19.87 -9.42
N GLU A 91 25.03 19.87 -9.27
CA GLU A 91 25.90 19.00 -10.06
C GLU A 91 25.76 17.53 -9.64
N TYR A 92 25.42 17.32 -8.37
CA TYR A 92 25.10 16.02 -7.79
C TYR A 92 23.62 15.94 -7.45
N ILE A 93 23.03 14.78 -7.72
CA ILE A 93 21.62 14.48 -7.47
C ILE A 93 21.54 13.30 -6.52
N THR A 94 20.65 13.40 -5.53
CA THR A 94 20.37 12.32 -4.59
C THR A 94 18.88 12.31 -4.22
N TYR A 95 18.38 11.15 -3.82
CA TYR A 95 16.97 10.95 -3.54
C TYR A 95 16.74 10.62 -2.07
N LEU A 96 15.58 11.03 -1.55
CA LEU A 96 15.18 10.84 -0.17
C LEU A 96 13.68 10.54 -0.11
N THR A 97 13.27 9.67 0.80
CA THR A 97 11.86 9.46 1.13
C THR A 97 11.55 10.00 2.51
N ASP A 98 10.29 10.29 2.75
CA ASP A 98 9.77 10.77 4.03
C ASP A 98 9.83 9.75 5.18
N ASP A 99 10.37 8.54 4.96
CA ASP A 99 10.63 7.52 5.98
C ASP A 99 12.11 7.14 6.11
N THR A 100 13.01 7.95 5.54
CA THR A 100 14.47 7.78 5.63
C THR A 100 15.14 9.01 6.24
N VAL A 101 16.22 8.79 6.99
CA VAL A 101 17.06 9.82 7.60
C VAL A 101 18.48 9.68 7.07
N PHE A 102 19.05 10.77 6.56
CA PHE A 102 20.46 10.83 6.20
C PHE A 102 21.34 10.98 7.45
N HIS A 103 22.47 10.27 7.48
CA HIS A 103 23.47 10.47 8.52
C HIS A 103 24.20 11.80 8.28
N PRO A 104 24.73 12.48 9.32
CA PRO A 104 25.23 13.86 9.21
C PRO A 104 26.31 14.09 8.13
N ASN A 105 27.10 13.08 7.80
CA ASN A 105 28.18 13.17 6.82
C ASN A 105 27.82 12.60 5.45
N ARG A 106 26.57 12.20 5.21
CA ARG A 106 26.19 11.50 3.97
C ARG A 106 26.58 12.28 2.73
N LEU A 107 26.14 13.55 2.65
CA LEU A 107 26.37 14.37 1.46
C LEU A 107 27.87 14.61 1.22
N SER A 108 28.64 14.88 2.27
CA SER A 108 30.07 15.13 2.15
C SER A 108 30.83 13.89 1.71
N ARG A 109 30.53 12.71 2.29
CA ARG A 109 31.16 11.44 1.90
C ARG A 109 30.85 11.03 0.47
N MET A 110 29.58 11.16 0.05
CA MET A 110 29.18 10.82 -1.33
C MET A 110 29.77 11.77 -2.37
N ALA A 111 29.76 13.08 -2.08
CA ALA A 111 30.37 14.07 -2.97
C ALA A 111 31.89 13.90 -3.05
N GLU A 112 32.56 13.57 -1.94
CA GLU A 112 33.99 13.25 -1.89
C GLU A 112 34.33 12.06 -2.80
N ALA A 113 33.57 10.96 -2.70
CA ALA A 113 33.78 9.78 -3.54
C ALA A 113 33.65 10.10 -5.04
N LEU A 114 32.61 10.85 -5.44
CA LEU A 114 32.45 11.30 -6.84
C LEU A 114 33.56 12.28 -7.26
N ASN A 115 34.10 13.09 -6.36
CA ASN A 115 35.20 14.01 -6.70
C ASN A 115 36.53 13.26 -6.89
N GLN A 116 36.78 12.21 -6.10
CA GLN A 116 38.03 11.46 -6.12
C GLN A 116 38.08 10.42 -7.25
N CYS A 117 36.93 9.89 -7.67
CA CYS A 117 36.85 8.83 -8.68
C CYS A 117 36.09 9.31 -9.93
N SER A 118 36.78 10.00 -10.85
CA SER A 118 36.17 10.52 -12.08
C SER A 118 35.74 9.45 -13.09
N GLU A 119 36.11 8.18 -12.88
CA GLU A 119 35.65 7.04 -13.68
C GLU A 119 34.18 6.68 -13.42
N PHE A 120 33.65 7.05 -12.24
CA PHE A 120 32.28 6.74 -11.85
C PHE A 120 31.42 8.00 -11.85
N ASP A 121 30.21 7.87 -12.40
CA ASP A 121 29.21 8.93 -12.36
C ASP A 121 28.13 8.67 -11.29
N ALA A 122 28.17 7.52 -10.61
CA ALA A 122 27.23 7.15 -9.55
C ALA A 122 27.94 6.44 -8.39
N VAL A 123 27.54 6.78 -7.17
CA VAL A 123 27.97 6.13 -5.92
C VAL A 123 26.77 5.65 -5.13
N TYR A 124 26.97 4.62 -4.32
CA TYR A 124 25.95 4.14 -3.38
C TYR A 124 26.55 3.76 -2.03
N SER A 125 25.76 3.85 -0.96
CA SER A 125 26.20 3.56 0.40
C SER A 125 25.54 2.33 0.99
N SER A 126 26.09 1.84 2.11
CA SER A 126 25.36 0.89 2.94
C SER A 126 24.16 1.59 3.60
N GLN A 127 23.12 0.82 3.90
CA GLN A 127 21.88 1.30 4.51
C GLN A 127 21.56 0.49 5.76
N LYS A 128 21.02 1.16 6.79
CA LYS A 128 20.35 0.51 7.92
C LYS A 128 18.84 0.55 7.73
N VAL A 129 18.16 -0.58 7.89
CA VAL A 129 16.70 -0.65 7.85
C VAL A 129 16.18 -1.04 9.22
N ILE A 130 15.36 -0.20 9.83
CA ILE A 130 14.79 -0.40 11.18
C ILE A 130 13.30 -0.67 11.05
N HIS A 131 12.84 -1.81 11.55
CA HIS A 131 11.42 -2.10 11.69
C HIS A 131 10.93 -1.65 13.06
N VAL A 132 9.91 -0.81 13.06
CA VAL A 132 9.29 -0.27 14.28
C VAL A 132 7.85 -0.72 14.41
N ASN A 133 7.34 -0.78 15.63
CA ASN A 133 5.92 -0.99 15.89
C ASN A 133 5.11 0.31 15.71
N GLY A 134 3.79 0.25 15.92
CA GLY A 134 2.90 1.42 15.80
C GLY A 134 3.16 2.55 16.82
N ARG A 135 4.06 2.35 17.79
CA ARG A 135 4.52 3.36 18.76
C ARG A 135 5.93 3.87 18.44
N GLY A 136 6.50 3.49 17.30
CA GLY A 136 7.87 3.86 16.91
C GLY A 136 8.97 3.09 17.64
N THR A 137 8.64 2.07 18.45
CA THR A 137 9.66 1.27 19.13
C THR A 137 10.25 0.25 18.16
N GLU A 138 11.58 0.20 18.08
CA GLU A 138 12.31 -0.81 17.30
C GLU A 138 11.89 -2.23 17.70
N GLN A 139 11.66 -3.07 16.69
CA GLN A 139 11.40 -4.50 16.83
C GLN A 139 12.62 -5.31 16.39
N PHE A 140 13.18 -4.94 15.23
CA PHE A 140 14.43 -5.49 14.70
C PHE A 140 15.00 -4.54 13.64
N HIS A 141 16.25 -4.76 13.24
CA HIS A 141 16.88 -4.08 12.12
C HIS A 141 17.78 -5.01 11.33
N PHE A 142 18.13 -4.61 10.11
CA PHE A 142 19.15 -5.24 9.29
C PHE A 142 19.92 -4.20 8.47
N TYR A 143 20.99 -4.62 7.82
CA TYR A 143 21.81 -3.77 6.96
C TYR A 143 21.82 -4.27 5.52
N ARG A 144 21.80 -3.34 4.57
CA ARG A 144 22.17 -3.61 3.17
C ARG A 144 23.59 -3.06 2.99
N PHE A 145 24.56 -3.95 2.81
CA PHE A 145 25.96 -3.56 2.68
C PHE A 145 26.32 -3.20 1.24
N ALA A 146 27.06 -2.10 1.06
CA ALA A 146 27.65 -1.72 -0.20
C ALA A 146 29.09 -2.25 -0.26
N GLU A 147 29.30 -3.36 -0.97
CA GLU A 147 30.57 -4.10 -0.90
C GLU A 147 31.40 -4.03 -2.17
N GLU A 148 30.76 -3.91 -3.34
CA GLU A 148 31.37 -4.10 -4.65
C GLU A 148 30.86 -3.07 -5.66
N VAL A 149 31.58 -2.92 -6.77
CA VAL A 149 31.12 -2.11 -7.90
C VAL A 149 29.97 -2.84 -8.58
N LEU A 150 28.86 -2.15 -8.82
CA LEU A 150 27.65 -2.75 -9.40
C LEU A 150 27.39 -2.25 -10.81
N ASP A 151 27.43 -3.17 -11.78
CA ASP A 151 26.88 -2.99 -13.13
C ASP A 151 25.37 -3.27 -13.19
N GLN A 152 24.80 -3.81 -12.10
CA GLN A 152 23.37 -4.09 -11.96
C GLN A 152 22.93 -3.74 -10.53
N ALA A 153 22.59 -2.48 -10.30
CA ALA A 153 22.13 -1.98 -9.00
C ALA A 153 20.63 -2.21 -8.76
N ALA A 154 19.85 -2.49 -9.81
CA ALA A 154 18.42 -2.77 -9.70
C ALA A 154 18.14 -3.92 -8.71
N PHE A 155 17.16 -3.72 -7.82
CA PHE A 155 16.79 -4.63 -6.73
C PHE A 155 17.86 -4.89 -5.65
N LEU A 156 19.09 -4.38 -5.80
CA LEU A 156 20.15 -4.50 -4.80
C LEU A 156 20.30 -3.23 -3.96
N VAL A 157 20.20 -2.08 -4.61
CA VAL A 157 20.41 -0.76 -4.01
C VAL A 157 19.08 -0.07 -3.75
N ASP A 158 18.90 0.42 -2.52
CA ASP A 158 17.70 1.14 -2.12
C ASP A 158 17.65 2.57 -2.69
N HIS A 159 16.43 3.07 -2.90
CA HIS A 159 16.12 4.41 -3.38
C HIS A 159 16.98 5.52 -2.75
N CYS A 160 17.14 5.50 -1.42
CA CYS A 160 17.74 6.60 -0.67
C CYS A 160 19.27 6.52 -0.55
N SER A 161 19.89 5.46 -1.07
CA SER A 161 21.31 5.17 -0.83
C SER A 161 22.22 5.56 -1.99
N VAL A 162 21.74 6.38 -2.94
CA VAL A 162 22.47 6.73 -4.17
C VAL A 162 22.71 8.23 -4.27
N MET A 163 23.88 8.60 -4.82
CA MET A 163 24.15 9.93 -5.37
C MET A 163 24.80 9.77 -6.75
N HIS A 164 24.42 10.59 -7.72
CA HIS A 164 25.01 10.55 -9.05
C HIS A 164 25.23 11.94 -9.63
N ARG A 165 26.05 12.02 -10.68
CA ARG A 165 26.23 13.24 -11.47
C ARG A 165 24.96 13.56 -12.24
N ARG A 166 24.60 14.84 -12.27
CA ARG A 166 23.50 15.36 -13.09
C ARG A 166 23.69 15.05 -14.58
N SER A 167 24.92 15.05 -15.08
CA SER A 167 25.22 14.76 -16.50
C SER A 167 24.66 13.43 -17.00
N LEU A 168 24.42 12.45 -16.11
CA LEU A 168 23.75 11.19 -16.48
C LEU A 168 22.29 11.39 -16.91
N LEU A 169 21.59 12.39 -16.36
CA LEU A 169 20.17 12.60 -16.63
C LEU A 169 19.91 12.94 -18.10
N GLU A 170 20.82 13.69 -18.74
CA GLU A 170 20.73 14.02 -20.17
C GLU A 170 20.82 12.75 -21.02
N ARG A 171 21.80 11.90 -20.73
CA ARG A 171 22.00 10.60 -21.41
C ARG A 171 20.82 9.66 -21.21
N VAL A 172 20.26 9.61 -19.99
CA VAL A 172 19.06 8.83 -19.68
C VAL A 172 17.85 9.34 -20.45
N LYS A 173 17.60 10.65 -20.42
CA LYS A 173 16.46 11.24 -21.13
C LYS A 173 16.56 11.05 -22.64
N GLU A 174 17.75 11.21 -23.23
CA GLU A 174 17.97 10.97 -24.66
C GLU A 174 17.65 9.53 -25.06
N LYS A 175 18.10 8.55 -24.26
CA LYS A 175 17.92 7.13 -24.58
C LYS A 175 16.51 6.59 -24.29
N PHE A 176 15.89 7.02 -23.20
CA PHE A 176 14.65 6.44 -22.67
C PHE A 176 13.43 7.37 -22.77
N GLY A 177 13.60 8.63 -23.20
CA GLY A 177 12.53 9.62 -23.35
C GLY A 177 12.11 10.35 -22.06
N SER A 178 12.43 9.79 -20.88
CA SER A 178 12.19 10.39 -19.56
C SER A 178 13.36 10.11 -18.61
N PHE A 179 13.42 10.75 -17.44
CA PHE A 179 14.38 10.39 -16.40
C PHE A 179 13.93 9.10 -15.71
N TRP A 180 13.04 9.22 -14.73
CA TRP A 180 12.38 8.11 -14.06
C TRP A 180 11.23 7.58 -14.92
N ASP A 181 10.97 6.28 -14.80
CA ASP A 181 9.86 5.61 -15.47
C ASP A 181 8.56 5.86 -14.70
N GLU A 182 7.58 6.45 -15.36
CA GLU A 182 6.28 6.80 -14.78
C GLU A 182 5.22 5.70 -14.99
N ASP A 183 5.55 4.60 -15.68
CA ASP A 183 4.62 3.49 -15.89
C ASP A 183 4.18 2.89 -14.56
N VAL A 184 2.87 2.78 -14.36
CA VAL A 184 2.26 2.20 -13.16
C VAL A 184 2.67 0.74 -12.93
N MET A 185 3.05 0.01 -13.98
CA MET A 185 3.56 -1.36 -13.86
C MET A 185 4.85 -1.43 -13.04
N HIS A 186 5.60 -0.33 -12.98
CA HIS A 186 6.83 -0.20 -12.21
C HIS A 186 6.62 0.39 -10.81
N TRP A 187 5.36 0.61 -10.38
CA TRP A 187 5.05 1.33 -9.13
C TRP A 187 5.80 0.83 -7.91
N ASN A 188 5.96 -0.48 -7.75
CA ASN A 188 6.60 -1.08 -6.57
C ASN A 188 8.13 -1.18 -6.67
N HIS A 189 8.76 -0.77 -7.77
CA HIS A 189 10.19 -0.92 -8.04
C HIS A 189 10.77 0.12 -9.02
N GLY A 190 10.20 1.33 -9.07
CA GLY A 190 10.59 2.38 -10.01
C GLY A 190 12.02 2.87 -9.80
N ASP A 191 12.54 2.77 -8.57
CA ASP A 191 13.97 2.96 -8.25
C ASP A 191 14.85 1.97 -9.01
N SER A 192 14.50 0.69 -8.99
CA SER A 192 15.22 -0.37 -9.67
C SER A 192 15.21 -0.19 -11.19
N VAL A 193 14.11 0.30 -11.76
CA VAL A 193 14.04 0.66 -13.18
C VAL A 193 14.98 1.82 -13.49
N PHE A 194 14.98 2.87 -12.67
CA PHE A 194 15.87 4.01 -12.86
C PHE A 194 17.36 3.64 -12.67
N TRP A 195 17.68 2.78 -11.70
CA TRP A 195 19.03 2.22 -11.53
C TRP A 195 19.48 1.45 -12.77
N SER A 196 18.61 0.62 -13.35
CA SER A 196 18.91 -0.06 -14.61
C SER A 196 19.19 0.93 -15.75
N ARG A 197 18.45 2.04 -15.83
CA ARG A 197 18.72 3.12 -16.81
C ARG A 197 20.11 3.75 -16.60
N LEU A 198 20.48 4.07 -15.36
CA LEU A 198 21.81 4.62 -15.03
C LEU A 198 22.94 3.61 -15.30
N ASN A 199 22.73 2.33 -14.99
CA ASN A 199 23.72 1.29 -15.26
C ASN A 199 24.00 1.05 -16.74
N THR A 200 23.17 1.57 -17.65
CA THR A 200 23.53 1.57 -19.08
C THR A 200 24.67 2.54 -19.43
N PHE A 201 25.10 3.37 -18.48
CA PHE A 201 26.03 4.48 -18.70
C PHE A 201 27.19 4.53 -17.71
N THR A 202 27.03 4.01 -16.50
CA THR A 202 28.04 3.96 -15.44
C THR A 202 27.78 2.78 -14.51
N SER A 203 28.82 2.18 -13.96
CA SER A 203 28.71 1.32 -12.79
C SER A 203 28.50 2.17 -11.52
N PHE A 204 27.99 1.56 -10.45
CA PHE A 204 27.85 2.21 -9.14
C PHE A 204 29.04 1.88 -8.25
N LEU A 205 29.74 2.90 -7.76
CA LEU A 205 30.86 2.73 -6.84
C LEU A 205 30.35 2.62 -5.37
N PRO A 206 30.75 1.58 -4.61
CA PRO A 206 30.31 1.41 -3.23
C PRO A 206 31.03 2.33 -2.26
N ILE A 207 30.29 2.81 -1.27
CA ILE A 207 30.80 3.45 -0.06
C ILE A 207 30.44 2.52 1.11
N LYS A 208 31.46 1.90 1.71
CA LYS A 208 31.33 0.88 2.76
C LYS A 208 30.94 1.45 4.13
N GLU A 209 30.18 2.53 4.14
CA GLU A 209 29.68 3.20 5.33
C GLU A 209 28.15 3.20 5.29
N VAL A 210 27.54 3.08 6.46
CA VAL A 210 26.09 3.28 6.59
C VAL A 210 25.84 4.78 6.61
N LEU A 211 25.24 5.31 5.54
CA LEU A 211 25.00 6.75 5.41
C LEU A 211 23.52 7.15 5.46
N ASP A 212 22.61 6.18 5.50
CA ASP A 212 21.18 6.42 5.66
C ASP A 212 20.50 5.32 6.50
N THR A 213 19.42 5.72 7.17
CA THR A 213 18.57 4.83 7.99
C THR A 213 17.13 4.96 7.56
N THR A 214 16.51 3.85 7.15
CA THR A 214 15.10 3.80 6.73
C THR A 214 14.23 3.13 7.79
N TYR A 215 13.08 3.73 8.10
CA TYR A 215 12.13 3.25 9.10
C TYR A 215 10.93 2.55 8.43
N LYS A 216 10.74 1.27 8.72
CA LYS A 216 9.56 0.51 8.29
C LYS A 216 8.56 0.42 9.43
N THR A 217 7.39 1.04 9.24
CA THR A 217 6.28 1.04 10.20
C THR A 217 5.23 -0.02 9.80
N PRO A 218 4.28 -0.38 10.68
CA PRO A 218 3.16 -1.24 10.29
C PRO A 218 2.30 -0.64 9.17
N HIS A 219 2.37 0.68 8.97
CA HIS A 219 1.65 1.42 7.94
C HIS A 219 2.48 1.66 6.68
N SER A 220 3.76 1.26 6.64
CA SER A 220 4.56 1.31 5.41
C SER A 220 3.84 0.57 4.29
N PHE A 221 3.91 1.13 3.08
CA PHE A 221 3.19 0.61 1.92
C PHE A 221 3.49 -0.86 1.67
N GLN A 222 4.76 -1.28 1.73
CA GLN A 222 5.15 -2.68 1.50
C GLN A 222 4.42 -3.64 2.45
N ASN A 223 4.30 -3.28 3.72
CA ASN A 223 3.61 -4.09 4.74
C ASN A 223 2.10 -4.12 4.51
N THR A 224 1.52 -2.98 4.16
CA THR A 224 0.08 -2.87 3.88
C THR A 224 -0.28 -3.39 2.48
N TYR A 225 0.68 -3.64 1.60
CA TYR A 225 0.42 -4.13 0.24
C TYR A 225 0.61 -5.64 0.08
N GLN A 226 1.61 -6.24 0.73
CA GLN A 226 2.07 -7.61 0.47
C GLN A 226 1.02 -8.72 0.58
N SER A 227 -0.11 -8.48 1.26
CA SER A 227 -1.21 -9.46 1.42
C SER A 227 -2.53 -8.98 0.82
N LEU A 228 -2.50 -8.01 -0.09
CA LEU A 228 -3.68 -7.58 -0.83
C LEU A 228 -3.82 -8.35 -2.14
N PRO A 229 -5.05 -8.80 -2.47
CA PRO A 229 -5.35 -9.28 -3.81
C PRO A 229 -5.48 -8.13 -4.82
N SER A 230 -5.36 -8.45 -6.11
CA SER A 230 -5.50 -7.48 -7.22
C SER A 230 -6.90 -6.85 -7.24
N VAL A 231 -7.92 -7.63 -6.90
CA VAL A 231 -9.30 -7.16 -6.67
C VAL A 231 -9.65 -7.39 -5.20
N LEU A 232 -10.10 -6.34 -4.52
CA LEU A 232 -10.49 -6.41 -3.11
C LEU A 232 -11.82 -7.15 -2.95
N ILE A 233 -12.02 -7.74 -1.76
CA ILE A 233 -13.13 -8.67 -1.52
C ILE A 233 -14.39 -7.90 -1.13
N ASP A 234 -15.47 -8.04 -1.88
CA ASP A 234 -16.75 -7.40 -1.61
C ASP A 234 -17.34 -7.74 -0.23
N GLY A 235 -18.01 -6.76 0.37
CA GLY A 235 -18.51 -6.75 1.74
C GLY A 235 -17.46 -6.46 2.80
N SER A 236 -16.20 -6.19 2.41
CA SER A 236 -15.15 -5.84 3.36
C SER A 236 -15.34 -4.44 3.87
N PHE A 237 -15.19 -4.28 5.19
CA PHE A 237 -14.97 -2.96 5.78
C PHE A 237 -13.49 -2.61 5.65
N VAL A 238 -13.22 -1.49 5.00
CA VAL A 238 -11.87 -1.03 4.68
C VAL A 238 -11.68 0.41 5.12
N LYS A 239 -10.43 0.81 5.34
CA LYS A 239 -10.05 2.15 5.77
C LYS A 239 -8.76 2.57 5.08
N GLY A 240 -8.76 3.77 4.52
CA GLY A 240 -7.59 4.39 3.88
C GLY A 240 -6.85 5.32 4.85
N THR A 241 -6.04 6.23 4.29
CA THR A 241 -5.34 7.25 5.08
C THR A 241 -6.29 8.34 5.60
N ASP A 242 -7.41 8.59 4.90
CA ASP A 242 -8.47 9.55 5.28
C ASP A 242 -9.23 9.20 6.57
N GLN A 243 -8.91 8.05 7.15
CA GLN A 243 -9.50 7.49 8.34
C GLN A 243 -11.02 7.21 8.29
N LYS A 244 -11.65 7.27 7.12
CA LYS A 244 -13.04 6.89 6.94
C LYS A 244 -13.16 5.38 6.75
N VAL A 245 -14.26 4.80 7.25
CA VAL A 245 -14.57 3.39 7.02
C VAL A 245 -15.50 3.29 5.82
N TYR A 246 -15.13 2.43 4.88
CA TYR A 246 -15.93 2.13 3.70
C TYR A 246 -16.32 0.66 3.70
N GLN A 247 -17.47 0.33 3.14
CA GLN A 247 -17.77 -1.03 2.70
C GLN A 247 -17.55 -1.13 1.20
N LEU A 248 -16.78 -2.14 0.78
CA LEU A 248 -16.60 -2.45 -0.63
C LEU A 248 -17.80 -3.24 -1.15
N ASP A 249 -18.34 -2.84 -2.30
CA ASP A 249 -19.45 -3.53 -2.93
C ASP A 249 -19.50 -3.20 -4.43
N ARG A 250 -19.36 -4.21 -5.31
CA ARG A 250 -19.50 -4.08 -6.78
C ARG A 250 -18.66 -2.94 -7.37
N ASN A 251 -17.36 -2.94 -7.10
CA ASN A 251 -16.41 -1.91 -7.54
C ASN A 251 -16.68 -0.49 -6.97
N LYS A 252 -17.54 -0.38 -5.94
CA LYS A 252 -17.78 0.85 -5.20
C LYS A 252 -17.18 0.77 -3.81
N ARG A 253 -16.79 1.92 -3.27
CA ARG A 253 -16.52 2.11 -1.84
C ARG A 253 -17.62 2.99 -1.25
N LYS A 254 -18.36 2.43 -0.31
CA LYS A 254 -19.53 3.07 0.30
C LYS A 254 -19.18 3.56 1.69
N PRO A 255 -19.16 4.87 1.98
CA PRO A 255 -18.90 5.36 3.33
C PRO A 255 -19.87 4.72 4.34
N VAL A 256 -19.35 4.24 5.46
CA VAL A 256 -20.14 3.57 6.50
C VAL A 256 -20.31 4.51 7.68
N ASN A 257 -21.56 4.91 7.93
CA ASN A 257 -21.90 5.79 9.04
C ASN A 257 -21.68 5.10 10.42
N GLU A 258 -21.40 5.89 11.46
CA GLU A 258 -21.16 5.45 12.84
C GLU A 258 -22.30 4.61 13.43
N ARG A 259 -23.55 4.76 12.94
CA ARG A 259 -24.67 3.89 13.33
C ARG A 259 -24.37 2.39 13.16
N TRP A 260 -23.43 2.08 12.25
CA TRP A 260 -22.99 0.73 11.92
C TRP A 260 -21.69 0.31 12.60
N HIS A 261 -21.18 1.08 13.58
CA HIS A 261 -19.89 0.84 14.24
C HIS A 261 -19.69 -0.62 14.69
N THR A 262 -20.73 -1.22 15.28
CA THR A 262 -20.70 -2.61 15.77
C THR A 262 -20.45 -3.66 14.69
N LEU A 263 -20.69 -3.34 13.41
CA LEU A 263 -20.47 -4.23 12.28
C LEU A 263 -19.00 -4.29 11.86
N TYR A 264 -18.28 -3.16 11.96
CA TYR A 264 -16.90 -3.02 11.48
C TYR A 264 -15.85 -2.91 12.58
N GLU A 265 -16.24 -2.68 13.84
CA GLU A 265 -15.33 -2.62 14.98
C GLU A 265 -14.45 -3.89 15.07
N GLY A 266 -13.13 -3.68 15.05
CA GLY A 266 -12.13 -4.76 15.05
C GLY A 266 -12.10 -5.61 13.78
N ARG A 267 -12.83 -5.25 12.72
CA ARG A 267 -12.92 -6.00 11.45
C ARG A 267 -12.47 -5.19 10.22
N THR A 268 -12.14 -3.91 10.42
CA THR A 268 -11.67 -3.03 9.35
C THR A 268 -10.29 -3.45 8.84
N VAL A 269 -10.13 -3.52 7.53
CA VAL A 269 -8.85 -3.78 6.86
C VAL A 269 -8.26 -2.46 6.39
N VAL A 270 -7.03 -2.16 6.79
CA VAL A 270 -6.31 -0.98 6.26
C VAL A 270 -5.93 -1.27 4.81
N ILE A 271 -6.27 -0.37 3.90
CA ILE A 271 -5.96 -0.45 2.47
C ILE A 271 -5.17 0.81 2.08
N PRO A 272 -4.04 0.70 1.38
CA PRO A 272 -3.34 1.87 0.84
C PRO A 272 -4.23 2.66 -0.11
N ASP A 273 -4.15 3.98 -0.05
CA ASP A 273 -4.98 4.90 -0.84
C ASP A 273 -5.02 4.60 -2.34
N PRO A 274 -3.90 4.30 -3.03
CA PRO A 274 -3.97 3.96 -4.45
C PRO A 274 -4.94 2.79 -4.72
N PHE A 275 -4.96 1.77 -3.83
CA PHE A 275 -5.84 0.61 -3.96
C PHE A 275 -7.26 0.90 -3.51
N LEU A 276 -7.47 1.76 -2.53
CA LEU A 276 -8.82 2.07 -2.08
C LEU A 276 -9.53 2.99 -3.07
N PHE A 277 -8.83 3.98 -3.63
CA PHE A 277 -9.41 5.01 -4.48
C PHE A 277 -9.61 4.61 -5.94
N GLN A 278 -9.23 3.37 -6.32
CA GLN A 278 -9.70 2.76 -7.58
C GLN A 278 -11.20 2.45 -7.56
N TYR A 279 -11.79 2.34 -6.37
CA TYR A 279 -13.22 2.11 -6.19
C TYR A 279 -13.95 3.44 -6.17
N GLU A 280 -14.97 3.59 -7.01
CA GLU A 280 -15.77 4.81 -7.07
C GLU A 280 -16.52 4.99 -5.74
N GLU A 281 -16.47 6.21 -5.20
CA GLU A 281 -17.22 6.53 -3.99
C GLU A 281 -18.70 6.67 -4.34
N GLU A 282 -19.55 5.97 -3.59
CA GLU A 282 -21.00 6.02 -3.73
C GLU A 282 -21.60 6.30 -2.36
N ASP A 283 -22.36 7.39 -2.26
CA ASP A 283 -23.08 7.74 -1.04
C ASP A 283 -23.98 6.58 -0.61
N SER A 284 -23.89 6.16 0.65
CA SER A 284 -24.67 5.04 1.17
C SER A 284 -25.38 5.40 2.47
N ALA A 285 -26.68 5.67 2.36
CA ALA A 285 -27.61 5.61 3.49
C ALA A 285 -28.06 4.16 3.80
N SER A 286 -27.77 3.22 2.90
CA SER A 286 -28.23 1.83 2.95
C SER A 286 -27.55 0.99 4.04
N ILE A 287 -28.20 -0.12 4.37
CA ILE A 287 -27.67 -1.14 5.27
C ILE A 287 -26.48 -1.83 4.59
N PRO A 288 -25.33 -1.96 5.26
CA PRO A 288 -24.16 -2.61 4.68
C PRO A 288 -24.47 -4.06 4.26
N ASN A 289 -23.98 -4.44 3.08
CA ASN A 289 -24.15 -5.75 2.47
C ASN A 289 -23.42 -6.87 3.25
N PHE A 290 -23.91 -8.11 3.15
CA PHE A 290 -23.38 -9.30 3.84
C PHE A 290 -23.38 -9.18 5.38
N GLN A 291 -24.38 -8.51 5.96
CA GLN A 291 -24.47 -8.29 7.40
C GLN A 291 -25.74 -8.88 8.00
N LEU A 292 -25.66 -9.28 9.27
CA LEU A 292 -26.84 -9.63 10.06
C LEU A 292 -27.47 -8.36 10.63
N VAL A 293 -28.78 -8.28 10.57
CA VAL A 293 -29.62 -7.26 11.22
C VAL A 293 -30.80 -7.94 11.89
N ARG A 294 -31.48 -7.25 12.82
CA ARG A 294 -32.64 -7.82 13.51
C ARG A 294 -33.77 -6.81 13.69
N ASP A 295 -34.99 -7.34 13.74
CA ASP A 295 -36.13 -6.64 14.33
C ASP A 295 -36.39 -7.16 15.75
N GLN A 296 -37.61 -6.99 16.26
CA GLN A 296 -38.02 -7.47 17.58
C GLN A 296 -38.16 -9.00 17.67
N PHE A 297 -38.38 -9.68 16.54
CA PHE A 297 -38.77 -11.09 16.46
C PHE A 297 -37.77 -11.96 15.71
N HIS A 298 -37.11 -11.42 14.69
CA HIS A 298 -36.33 -12.18 13.72
C HIS A 298 -34.96 -11.55 13.45
N VAL A 299 -34.05 -12.40 12.96
CA VAL A 299 -32.74 -11.99 12.44
C VAL A 299 -32.74 -12.24 10.93
N TYR A 300 -32.23 -11.27 10.18
CA TYR A 300 -32.09 -11.32 8.73
C TYR A 300 -30.63 -11.14 8.35
N PHE A 301 -30.22 -11.76 7.25
CA PHE A 301 -28.96 -11.50 6.59
C PHE A 301 -29.24 -10.64 5.36
N ILE A 302 -28.57 -9.49 5.27
CA ILE A 302 -28.70 -8.58 4.14
C ILE A 302 -27.70 -9.02 3.07
N GLU A 303 -28.20 -9.33 1.88
CA GLU A 303 -27.39 -9.73 0.74
C GLU A 303 -27.96 -9.14 -0.55
N ASP A 304 -27.17 -8.32 -1.24
CA ASP A 304 -27.48 -7.74 -2.54
C ASP A 304 -28.86 -7.02 -2.60
N GLY A 305 -29.21 -6.34 -1.51
CA GLY A 305 -30.45 -5.57 -1.38
C GLY A 305 -31.64 -6.39 -0.87
N GLU A 306 -31.49 -7.69 -0.66
CA GLU A 306 -32.53 -8.55 -0.11
C GLU A 306 -32.31 -8.81 1.39
N LYS A 307 -33.41 -9.01 2.13
CA LYS A 307 -33.39 -9.56 3.48
C LYS A 307 -33.65 -11.06 3.42
N ARG A 308 -32.75 -11.85 3.97
CA ARG A 308 -32.86 -13.32 4.04
C ARG A 308 -33.10 -13.74 5.47
N LEU A 309 -34.25 -14.35 5.77
CA LEU A 309 -34.56 -14.82 7.13
C LEU A 309 -33.52 -15.86 7.59
N VAL A 310 -32.94 -15.67 8.78
CA VAL A 310 -31.92 -16.57 9.35
C VAL A 310 -32.54 -17.41 10.46
N ASP A 311 -32.59 -18.72 10.26
CA ASP A 311 -33.11 -19.62 11.28
C ASP A 311 -32.08 -19.93 12.38
N HIS A 312 -32.54 -20.55 13.48
CA HIS A 312 -31.67 -20.90 14.60
C HIS A 312 -30.57 -21.91 14.25
N SER A 313 -30.81 -22.78 13.26
CA SER A 313 -29.88 -23.83 12.86
C SER A 313 -28.68 -23.27 12.07
N ALA A 314 -28.92 -22.20 11.30
CA ALA A 314 -27.92 -21.47 10.53
C ALA A 314 -26.85 -20.83 11.42
N PHE A 315 -27.22 -20.31 12.59
CA PHE A 315 -26.26 -19.66 13.50
C PHE A 315 -25.08 -20.57 13.86
N ARG A 316 -25.37 -21.83 14.21
CA ARG A 316 -24.33 -22.79 14.58
C ARG A 316 -23.54 -23.23 13.35
N PHE A 317 -24.22 -23.46 12.23
CA PHE A 317 -23.60 -23.98 11.02
C PHE A 317 -22.65 -22.96 10.38
N TYR A 318 -23.13 -21.74 10.12
CA TYR A 318 -22.36 -20.66 9.50
C TYR A 318 -21.55 -19.83 10.51
N ARG A 319 -21.59 -20.20 11.79
CA ARG A 319 -20.84 -19.55 12.87
C ARG A 319 -21.16 -18.05 13.00
N PHE A 320 -22.42 -17.70 12.75
CA PHE A 320 -22.89 -16.34 12.95
C PHE A 320 -22.80 -15.94 14.43
N LYS A 321 -22.32 -14.71 14.67
CA LYS A 321 -22.30 -14.12 16.02
C LYS A 321 -23.71 -13.65 16.38
N ARG A 322 -24.17 -13.99 17.57
CA ARG A 322 -25.47 -13.55 18.10
C ARG A 322 -25.44 -12.17 18.74
N HIS A 323 -24.25 -11.65 19.04
CA HIS A 323 -24.05 -10.40 19.76
C HIS A 323 -23.59 -9.32 18.76
N GLY A 324 -23.95 -8.06 19.02
CA GLY A 324 -23.61 -6.94 18.14
C GLY A 324 -24.37 -6.95 16.81
N ILE A 325 -25.53 -7.62 16.73
CA ILE A 325 -26.45 -7.53 15.57
C ILE A 325 -27.24 -6.22 15.71
N PRO A 326 -27.09 -5.25 14.79
CA PRO A 326 -27.84 -4.00 14.82
C PRO A 326 -29.35 -4.26 14.78
N ALA A 327 -30.07 -3.56 15.65
CA ALA A 327 -31.53 -3.53 15.61
C ALA A 327 -31.99 -2.41 14.67
N LEU A 328 -32.91 -2.72 13.77
CA LEU A 328 -33.50 -1.75 12.87
C LEU A 328 -34.99 -1.60 13.13
N GLU A 329 -35.53 -0.47 12.70
CA GLU A 329 -36.97 -0.28 12.72
C GLU A 329 -37.64 -1.25 11.75
N ARG A 330 -38.85 -1.70 12.12
CA ARG A 330 -39.62 -2.65 11.31
C ARG A 330 -39.84 -2.13 9.88
N ALA A 331 -40.08 -0.82 9.72
CA ALA A 331 -40.28 -0.21 8.41
C ALA A 331 -39.03 -0.29 7.53
N GLU A 332 -37.83 -0.06 8.10
CA GLU A 332 -36.55 -0.14 7.37
C GLU A 332 -36.30 -1.56 6.86
N ILE A 333 -36.50 -2.58 7.70
CA ILE A 333 -36.36 -3.99 7.29
C ILE A 333 -37.43 -4.37 6.26
N GLN A 334 -38.70 -4.00 6.49
CA GLN A 334 -39.79 -4.37 5.58
C GLN A 334 -39.69 -3.69 4.20
N SER A 335 -38.93 -2.59 4.09
CA SER A 335 -38.65 -1.94 2.81
C SER A 335 -37.79 -2.79 1.87
N LEU A 336 -37.03 -3.76 2.39
CA LEU A 336 -36.20 -4.65 1.59
C LEU A 336 -37.02 -5.83 1.04
N PRO A 337 -36.81 -6.26 -0.22
CA PRO A 337 -37.40 -7.50 -0.73
C PRO A 337 -36.93 -8.74 0.05
N ASP A 338 -37.77 -9.77 0.10
CA ASP A 338 -37.42 -11.06 0.71
C ASP A 338 -36.57 -11.92 -0.23
N GLY A 339 -35.43 -12.37 0.26
CA GLY A 339 -34.57 -13.35 -0.39
C GLY A 339 -34.74 -14.75 0.20
N PRO A 340 -34.11 -15.79 -0.39
CA PRO A 340 -34.22 -17.16 0.09
C PRO A 340 -33.69 -17.30 1.53
N PRO A 341 -34.43 -17.98 2.44
CA PRO A 341 -34.03 -18.10 3.83
C PRO A 341 -32.70 -18.84 3.98
N ILE A 342 -31.99 -18.56 5.07
CA ILE A 342 -30.73 -19.20 5.43
C ILE A 342 -31.00 -20.17 6.57
N SER A 343 -30.86 -21.45 6.26
CA SER A 343 -31.02 -22.58 7.17
C SER A 343 -29.81 -23.51 7.14
N ARG A 344 -29.75 -24.45 8.09
CA ARG A 344 -28.80 -25.56 8.02
C ARG A 344 -29.16 -26.48 6.86
N TRP A 345 -28.14 -26.84 6.08
CA TRP A 345 -28.19 -27.83 5.02
C TRP A 345 -28.68 -29.19 5.50
N THR A 346 -29.62 -29.77 4.75
CA THR A 346 -30.14 -31.13 4.96
C THR A 346 -30.02 -32.02 3.72
N SER A 347 -29.66 -31.47 2.54
CA SER A 347 -29.54 -32.19 1.27
C SER A 347 -28.13 -32.09 0.64
N ASP A 348 -27.82 -33.00 -0.29
CA ASP A 348 -26.53 -33.10 -0.99
C ASP A 348 -26.25 -31.98 -2.04
N CYS A 349 -27.20 -31.06 -2.26
CA CYS A 349 -27.08 -30.00 -3.26
C CYS A 349 -27.15 -28.62 -2.62
N VAL A 350 -26.11 -27.81 -2.86
CA VAL A 350 -25.98 -26.46 -2.32
C VAL A 350 -26.58 -25.42 -3.28
N GLN A 351 -27.71 -24.78 -2.92
CA GLN A 351 -28.34 -23.78 -3.79
C GLN A 351 -28.14 -22.32 -3.35
N HIS A 352 -28.16 -22.01 -2.04
CA HIS A 352 -28.12 -20.61 -1.57
C HIS A 352 -27.27 -20.39 -0.31
N LEU A 353 -25.95 -20.52 -0.42
CA LEU A 353 -25.04 -20.13 0.68
C LEU A 353 -25.18 -18.62 0.98
N PRO A 354 -24.99 -18.18 2.24
CA PRO A 354 -24.80 -16.78 2.54
C PRO A 354 -23.47 -16.29 1.98
N GLY A 355 -23.48 -15.11 1.36
CA GLY A 355 -22.28 -14.45 0.86
C GLY A 355 -21.25 -14.12 1.94
N ARG A 356 -20.01 -13.87 1.49
CA ARG A 356 -18.84 -13.51 2.30
C ARG A 356 -18.49 -14.53 3.39
N MET A 357 -18.88 -15.80 3.21
CA MET A 357 -18.49 -16.86 4.11
C MET A 357 -17.16 -17.47 3.71
N LEU A 358 -16.28 -17.67 4.69
CA LEU A 358 -15.02 -18.38 4.52
C LEU A 358 -15.24 -19.88 4.71
N PHE A 359 -14.92 -20.66 3.68
CA PHE A 359 -14.98 -22.12 3.66
C PHE A 359 -13.58 -22.73 3.64
N ARG A 360 -13.47 -23.94 4.18
CA ARG A 360 -12.28 -24.78 4.07
C ARG A 360 -12.66 -26.09 3.41
N ILE A 361 -12.09 -26.34 2.23
CA ILE A 361 -12.24 -27.58 1.48
C ILE A 361 -10.87 -28.22 1.46
N GLU A 362 -10.76 -29.38 2.12
CA GLU A 362 -9.49 -30.07 2.37
C GLU A 362 -8.48 -29.15 3.09
N ARG A 363 -7.43 -28.72 2.37
CA ARG A 363 -6.36 -27.83 2.85
C ARG A 363 -6.42 -26.41 2.25
N LYS A 364 -7.43 -26.11 1.43
CA LYS A 364 -7.57 -24.82 0.74
C LYS A 364 -8.72 -24.01 1.31
N PHE A 365 -8.57 -22.69 1.30
CA PHE A 365 -9.61 -21.74 1.69
C PHE A 365 -10.35 -21.22 0.47
N TYR A 366 -11.64 -20.97 0.63
CA TYR A 366 -12.51 -20.38 -0.38
C TYR A 366 -13.41 -19.34 0.26
N VAL A 367 -13.68 -18.24 -0.44
CA VAL A 367 -14.75 -17.30 -0.08
C VAL A 367 -15.91 -17.47 -1.06
N TYR A 368 -17.13 -17.56 -0.53
CA TYR A 368 -18.33 -17.57 -1.38
C TYR A 368 -18.87 -16.15 -1.55
N LEU A 369 -19.03 -15.71 -2.79
CA LEU A 369 -19.61 -14.42 -3.13
C LEU A 369 -20.56 -14.61 -4.31
N ARG A 370 -21.83 -14.21 -4.15
CA ARG A 370 -22.82 -14.12 -5.24
C ARG A 370 -22.90 -15.35 -6.13
N GLY A 371 -23.01 -16.54 -5.54
CA GLY A 371 -23.12 -17.78 -6.31
C GLY A 371 -21.78 -18.45 -6.64
N VAL A 372 -20.65 -17.77 -6.43
CA VAL A 372 -19.33 -18.23 -6.89
C VAL A 372 -18.40 -18.50 -5.72
N LEU A 373 -17.67 -19.61 -5.78
CA LEU A 373 -16.58 -19.91 -4.85
C LEU A 373 -15.24 -19.42 -5.42
N HIS A 374 -14.59 -18.53 -4.69
CA HIS A 374 -13.28 -18.00 -5.07
C HIS A 374 -12.20 -18.61 -4.17
N PRO A 375 -11.17 -19.28 -4.73
CA PRO A 375 -10.01 -19.69 -3.95
C PRO A 375 -9.36 -18.46 -3.30
N ILE A 376 -8.93 -18.55 -2.05
CA ILE A 376 -8.29 -17.44 -1.33
C ILE A 376 -7.00 -17.94 -0.67
N SER A 377 -5.91 -17.18 -0.77
CA SER A 377 -4.66 -17.57 -0.11
C SER A 377 -4.79 -17.46 1.41
N HIS A 378 -3.92 -18.16 2.14
CA HIS A 378 -3.91 -18.08 3.60
C HIS A 378 -3.68 -16.64 4.10
N ASP A 379 -2.78 -15.88 3.46
CA ASP A 379 -2.44 -14.52 3.88
C ASP A 379 -3.57 -13.53 3.62
N VAL A 380 -4.24 -13.64 2.46
CA VAL A 380 -5.43 -12.83 2.15
C VAL A 380 -6.58 -13.20 3.09
N ALA A 381 -6.78 -14.50 3.37
CA ALA A 381 -7.80 -14.95 4.32
C ALA A 381 -7.53 -14.43 5.74
N LYS A 382 -6.29 -14.52 6.22
CA LYS A 382 -5.88 -13.99 7.53
C LYS A 382 -6.15 -12.49 7.64
N ARG A 383 -5.98 -11.75 6.55
CA ARG A 383 -6.20 -10.30 6.52
C ARG A 383 -7.67 -9.90 6.48
N PHE A 384 -8.45 -10.46 5.55
CA PHE A 384 -9.85 -10.05 5.34
C PHE A 384 -10.85 -10.78 6.23
N PHE A 385 -10.44 -11.89 6.85
CA PHE A 385 -11.27 -12.78 7.66
C PHE A 385 -10.64 -13.11 9.01
N ALA A 386 -9.75 -12.26 9.56
CA ALA A 386 -9.01 -12.49 10.81
C ALA A 386 -9.87 -13.02 11.98
N ASN A 387 -11.12 -12.54 12.06
CA ASN A 387 -12.06 -12.87 13.13
C ASN A 387 -13.10 -13.95 12.75
N GLN A 388 -12.96 -14.59 11.59
CA GLN A 388 -13.84 -15.65 11.12
C GLN A 388 -13.12 -17.00 11.12
N LYS A 389 -13.79 -18.03 11.63
CA LYS A 389 -13.29 -19.40 11.53
C LYS A 389 -13.88 -20.06 10.29
N ALA A 390 -13.04 -20.53 9.37
CA ALA A 390 -13.48 -21.19 8.14
C ALA A 390 -14.41 -22.39 8.39
N ILE A 391 -15.51 -22.46 7.65
CA ILE A 391 -16.53 -23.50 7.74
C ILE A 391 -16.04 -24.72 6.93
N PRO A 392 -15.87 -25.90 7.56
CA PRO A 392 -15.47 -27.10 6.84
C PRO A 392 -16.62 -27.58 5.94
N ILE A 393 -16.32 -27.82 4.66
CA ILE A 393 -17.28 -28.36 3.69
C ILE A 393 -16.55 -29.31 2.73
N SER A 394 -17.22 -30.37 2.28
CA SER A 394 -16.63 -31.34 1.34
C SER A 394 -16.79 -30.88 -0.11
N PHE A 395 -15.89 -31.33 -0.99
CA PHE A 395 -15.99 -31.03 -2.42
C PHE A 395 -17.31 -31.51 -3.03
N GLN A 396 -17.84 -32.67 -2.58
CA GLN A 396 -19.10 -33.21 -3.09
C GLN A 396 -20.29 -32.26 -2.85
N GLN A 397 -20.32 -31.56 -1.72
CA GLN A 397 -21.42 -30.66 -1.35
C GLN A 397 -21.46 -29.39 -2.21
N ILE A 398 -20.32 -28.98 -2.75
CA ILE A 398 -20.16 -27.72 -3.48
C ILE A 398 -19.84 -27.93 -4.97
N LYS A 399 -19.81 -29.17 -5.45
CA LYS A 399 -19.39 -29.51 -6.82
C LYS A 399 -20.20 -28.81 -7.92
N GLN A 400 -21.40 -28.34 -7.58
CA GLN A 400 -22.31 -27.64 -8.49
C GLN A 400 -22.06 -26.13 -8.52
N LEU A 401 -21.33 -25.59 -7.54
CA LEU A 401 -21.03 -24.17 -7.49
C LEU A 401 -19.88 -23.83 -8.45
N PRO A 402 -20.00 -22.74 -9.24
CA PRO A 402 -18.91 -22.27 -10.08
C PRO A 402 -17.71 -21.85 -9.24
N ILE A 403 -16.51 -22.09 -9.76
CA ILE A 403 -15.25 -21.62 -9.19
C ILE A 403 -14.81 -20.38 -9.96
N GLY A 404 -14.62 -19.28 -9.24
CA GLY A 404 -14.20 -17.99 -9.79
C GLY A 404 -12.69 -17.78 -9.70
N MET A 405 -12.27 -16.58 -10.10
CA MET A 405 -10.87 -16.13 -10.02
C MET A 405 -10.37 -16.14 -8.56
N PRO A 406 -9.10 -16.52 -8.32
CA PRO A 406 -8.55 -16.57 -6.97
C PRO A 406 -8.24 -15.18 -6.41
N PHE A 407 -8.34 -15.03 -5.09
CA PHE A 407 -7.83 -13.89 -4.34
C PHE A 407 -6.45 -14.22 -3.76
N TYR A 408 -5.40 -13.99 -4.56
CA TYR A 408 -3.99 -14.18 -4.18
C TYR A 408 -3.27 -12.84 -4.10
N PRO A 409 -2.19 -12.72 -3.30
CA PRO A 409 -1.45 -11.48 -3.18
C PRO A 409 -0.90 -10.99 -4.53
N VAL A 410 -1.02 -9.70 -4.83
CA VAL A 410 -0.50 -9.12 -6.08
C VAL A 410 1.01 -9.34 -6.24
N TYR A 411 1.75 -9.27 -5.12
CA TYR A 411 3.20 -9.52 -5.13
C TYR A 411 3.57 -10.92 -5.64
N ASP A 412 2.77 -11.93 -5.32
CA ASP A 412 2.98 -13.29 -5.83
C ASP A 412 2.68 -13.39 -7.34
N GLU A 413 1.76 -12.58 -7.87
CA GLU A 413 1.50 -12.49 -9.31
C GLU A 413 2.66 -11.79 -10.05
N ILE A 414 3.18 -10.69 -9.50
CA ILE A 414 4.31 -9.95 -10.07
C ILE A 414 5.58 -10.82 -10.10
N ILE A 415 5.93 -11.48 -8.99
CA ILE A 415 7.11 -12.38 -8.96
C ILE A 415 6.99 -13.51 -9.98
N ARG A 416 5.80 -14.13 -10.11
CA ARG A 416 5.57 -15.18 -11.10
C ARG A 416 5.75 -14.67 -12.53
N ASN A 417 5.27 -13.46 -12.81
CA ASN A 417 5.39 -12.87 -14.14
C ASN A 417 6.82 -12.43 -14.47
N LEU A 418 7.61 -12.04 -13.47
CA LEU A 418 8.99 -11.61 -13.65
C LEU A 418 10.03 -12.76 -13.61
N ASN A 419 9.60 -14.02 -13.42
CA ASN A 419 10.49 -15.19 -13.27
C ASN A 419 11.61 -15.00 -12.21
N ILE A 420 11.36 -14.16 -11.21
CA ILE A 420 12.32 -13.91 -10.13
C ILE A 420 12.22 -15.08 -9.16
N THR A 421 13.24 -15.94 -9.10
CA THR A 421 13.36 -16.92 -8.01
C THR A 421 13.49 -16.18 -6.69
N LYS A 422 12.68 -16.53 -5.69
CA LYS A 422 12.87 -16.03 -4.32
C LYS A 422 14.28 -16.42 -3.87
N GLY A 423 15.16 -15.42 -3.78
CA GLY A 423 16.50 -15.54 -3.20
C GLY A 423 16.45 -15.67 -1.68
#